data_AF-A5G9P3-F1
#
_entry.id   AF-A5G9P3-F1
#
_cell.length_a   1.000
_cell.length_b   1.000
_cell.length_c   1.000
_cell.angle_alpha   90.00
_cell.angle_beta   90.00
_cell.angle_gamma   90.00
#
_symmetry.space_group_name_H-M   'P 1'
#
loop_
_entity.id
_entity.type
_entity.pdbx_description
1 polymer ?
#
loop_
_entity_poly.entity_id
_entity_poly.type
_entity_poly.pdbx_seq_one_letter_code
_entity_poly.pdbx_strand_id
1 'polypeptide(L)'
;MEKQISRRSFLKTSAIALGTVAVCDFKGIGSAVAAGQSKSQVFFTKDISANGLLKIYSKINQGMTGKIGIKLHSGEPHGPNMLPIELIKGLQPHVPNSTIVECNVLWPIKATSFGREFNRFYI
;
A
#
# COMPACT_ATOMS: atom_id res chain seq x y z
N MET A 1 9.18 12.14 -34.32
CA MET A 1 8.49 11.01 -33.65
C MET A 1 9.28 10.64 -32.41
N GLU A 2 8.77 10.93 -31.22
CA GLU A 2 9.42 10.48 -29.98
C GLU A 2 9.25 8.97 -29.83
N LYS A 3 10.36 8.25 -29.68
CA LYS A 3 10.38 6.81 -29.51
C LYS A 3 10.10 6.50 -28.05
N GLN A 4 8.85 6.17 -27.72
CA GLN A 4 8.46 5.86 -26.34
C GLN A 4 9.12 4.54 -25.89
N ILE A 5 10.15 4.64 -25.05
CA ILE A 5 10.86 3.48 -24.50
C ILE A 5 10.01 2.87 -23.38
N SER A 6 9.41 1.70 -23.64
CA SER A 6 8.70 0.94 -22.62
C SER A 6 9.67 0.48 -21.52
N ARG A 7 9.27 0.63 -20.25
CA ARG A 7 10.02 0.13 -19.07
C ARG A 7 10.43 -1.34 -19.22
N ARG A 8 9.60 -2.15 -19.88
CA ARG A 8 9.86 -3.56 -20.18
C ARG A 8 10.96 -3.75 -21.24
N SER A 9 11.04 -2.86 -22.22
CA SER A 9 12.09 -2.87 -23.24
C SER A 9 13.43 -2.45 -22.63
N PHE A 10 13.43 -1.44 -21.76
CA PHE A 10 14.63 -0.97 -21.08
C PHE A 10 15.28 -2.07 -20.23
N LEU A 11 14.50 -2.78 -19.40
CA LEU A 11 15.00 -3.88 -18.58
C LEU A 11 15.52 -5.07 -19.39
N LYS A 12 14.90 -5.36 -20.54
CA LYS A 12 15.38 -6.42 -21.44
C LYS A 12 16.69 -6.04 -22.11
N THR A 13 16.81 -4.79 -22.57
CA THR A 13 18.04 -4.28 -23.20
C THR A 13 19.18 -4.17 -22.19
N SER A 14 18.90 -3.76 -20.94
CA SER A 14 19.92 -3.70 -19.88
C SER A 14 20.40 -5.08 -19.41
N ALA A 15 19.56 -6.12 -19.48
CA ALA A 15 19.94 -7.49 -19.15
C ALA A 15 20.93 -8.11 -20.16
N ILE A 16 20.95 -7.62 -21.40
CA ILE A 16 21.84 -8.13 -22.46
C ILE A 16 23.17 -7.36 -22.50
N ALA A 17 23.16 -6.06 -22.20
CA ALA A 17 24.37 -5.23 -22.25
C ALA A 17 25.41 -5.53 -21.14
N LEU A 18 25.01 -6.19 -20.05
CA LEU A 18 25.94 -6.65 -18.99
C LEU A 18 26.59 -8.01 -19.30
N GLY A 19 26.25 -8.65 -20.42
CA GLY A 19 26.76 -9.97 -20.79
C GLY A 19 28.10 -10.00 -21.51
N THR A 20 28.68 -8.85 -21.89
CA THR A 20 29.90 -8.80 -22.73
C THR A 20 31.18 -8.35 -22.02
N VAL A 21 31.16 -8.05 -20.73
CA VAL A 21 32.40 -7.77 -19.97
C VAL A 21 32.36 -8.47 -18.61
N ALA A 22 32.86 -9.71 -18.58
CA ALA A 22 33.62 -10.29 -17.47
C ALA A 22 33.96 -11.76 -17.79
N VAL A 23 35.03 -11.97 -18.56
CA VAL A 23 35.79 -13.21 -18.50
C VAL A 23 36.65 -13.14 -17.25
N CYS A 24 36.06 -13.39 -16.07
CA CYS A 24 36.79 -13.60 -14.81
C CYS A 24 36.08 -14.71 -14.02
N ASP A 25 36.78 -15.84 -13.89
CA ASP A 25 36.62 -16.94 -12.93
C ASP A 25 35.24 -17.62 -12.74
N PHE A 26 35.10 -18.77 -13.39
CA PHE A 26 34.01 -19.76 -13.25
C PHE A 26 34.06 -20.55 -11.93
N LYS A 27 33.94 -19.90 -10.76
CA LYS A 27 33.75 -20.63 -9.49
C LYS A 27 32.65 -20.05 -8.59
N GLY A 28 31.63 -19.46 -9.20
CA GLY A 28 30.52 -18.85 -8.46
C GLY A 28 29.24 -18.65 -9.25
N ILE A 29 29.06 -19.30 -10.41
CA ILE A 29 27.77 -19.27 -11.12
C ILE A 29 26.84 -20.30 -10.44
N GLY A 30 26.47 -20.00 -9.20
CA GLY A 30 25.30 -20.58 -8.58
C GLY A 30 24.14 -20.27 -9.51
N SER A 31 23.52 -21.34 -10.02
CA SER A 31 22.36 -21.28 -10.89
C SER A 31 21.42 -20.17 -10.45
N ALA A 32 21.29 -19.13 -11.27
CA ALA A 32 20.09 -18.31 -11.28
C ALA A 32 18.97 -19.20 -11.82
N VAL A 33 18.59 -20.21 -11.03
CA VAL A 33 17.35 -20.94 -11.20
C VAL A 33 16.27 -19.89 -11.31
N ALA A 34 15.53 -19.93 -12.41
CA ALA A 34 14.38 -19.09 -12.62
C ALA A 34 13.49 -19.20 -11.37
N ALA A 35 13.57 -18.20 -10.49
CA ALA A 35 12.69 -18.11 -9.34
C ALA A 35 11.28 -18.08 -9.91
N GLY A 36 10.53 -19.17 -9.70
CA GLY A 36 9.16 -19.28 -10.15
C GLY A 36 8.43 -18.02 -9.70
N GLN A 37 7.76 -17.35 -10.64
CA GLN A 37 7.04 -16.10 -10.39
C GLN A 37 6.04 -16.36 -9.25
N SER A 38 6.43 -16.04 -8.01
CA SER A 38 5.58 -16.17 -6.84
C SER A 38 4.39 -15.25 -7.07
N LYS A 39 3.19 -15.83 -7.14
CA LYS A 39 1.94 -15.06 -7.24
C LYS A 39 1.78 -14.24 -5.95
N SER A 40 1.26 -13.02 -6.07
CA SER A 40 0.93 -12.19 -4.90
C SER A 40 -0.09 -12.89 -4.01
N GLN A 41 0.15 -12.86 -2.70
CA GLN A 41 -0.79 -13.39 -1.71
C GLN A 41 -1.90 -12.36 -1.46
N VAL A 42 -3.16 -12.79 -1.56
CA VAL A 42 -4.34 -11.94 -1.33
C VAL A 42 -5.08 -12.46 -0.11
N PHE A 43 -5.35 -11.58 0.84
CA PHE A 43 -6.09 -11.89 2.06
C PHE A 43 -7.49 -11.25 2.01
N PHE A 44 -8.50 -12.00 2.44
CA PHE A 44 -9.89 -11.54 2.48
C PHE A 44 -10.57 -12.00 3.78
N THR A 45 -11.47 -11.16 4.31
CA THR A 45 -12.30 -11.49 5.47
C THR A 45 -13.74 -11.04 5.23
N LYS A 46 -14.70 -11.83 5.70
CA LYS A 46 -16.13 -11.44 5.77
C LYS A 46 -16.48 -10.76 7.11
N ASP A 47 -15.57 -10.84 8.08
CA ASP A 47 -15.72 -10.22 9.40
C ASP A 47 -15.33 -8.73 9.31
N ILE A 48 -16.32 -7.86 9.09
CA ILE A 48 -16.16 -6.40 9.03
C ILE A 48 -16.24 -5.82 10.45
N SER A 49 -15.35 -6.29 11.33
CA SER A 49 -15.15 -5.78 12.69
C SER A 49 -13.69 -5.39 12.91
N ALA A 50 -13.40 -4.67 14.00
CA ALA A 50 -12.03 -4.33 14.37
C ALA A 50 -11.16 -5.58 14.52
N ASN A 51 -11.71 -6.67 15.07
CA ASN A 51 -11.01 -7.95 15.21
C ASN A 51 -10.68 -8.59 13.85
N GLY A 52 -11.64 -8.58 12.92
CA GLY A 52 -11.42 -9.06 11.56
C GLY A 52 -10.34 -8.26 10.83
N LEU A 53 -10.35 -6.94 11.00
CA LEU A 53 -9.34 -6.03 10.44
C LEU A 53 -7.95 -6.28 11.02
N LEU A 54 -7.83 -6.45 12.34
CA LEU A 54 -6.57 -6.76 13.01
C LEU A 54 -5.99 -8.12 12.58
N LYS A 55 -6.83 -9.14 12.38
CA LYS A 55 -6.40 -10.45 11.85
C LYS A 55 -5.75 -10.29 10.48
N ILE A 56 -6.35 -9.51 9.56
CA ILE A 56 -5.76 -9.25 8.25
C ILE A 56 -4.49 -8.41 8.37
N TYR A 57 -4.51 -7.36 9.19
CA TYR A 57 -3.35 -6.51 9.44
C TYR A 57 -2.13 -7.33 9.91
N SER A 58 -2.33 -8.29 10.82
CA SER A 58 -1.27 -9.19 11.31
C SER A 58 -0.59 -10.04 10.24
N LYS A 59 -1.22 -10.22 9.07
CA LYS A 59 -0.64 -10.96 7.94
C LYS A 59 0.24 -10.09 7.05
N ILE A 60 0.06 -8.77 7.10
CA ILE A 60 0.67 -7.82 6.15
C ILE A 60 1.59 -6.79 6.81
N ASN A 61 1.57 -6.65 8.13
CA ASN A 61 2.26 -5.61 8.90
C ASN A 61 3.80 -5.76 9.00
N GLN A 62 4.44 -6.40 8.03
CA GLN A 62 5.84 -6.88 7.99
C GLN A 62 6.90 -5.85 8.44
N GLY A 63 7.05 -5.63 9.75
CA GLY A 63 8.10 -4.79 10.32
C GLY A 63 8.06 -3.33 9.84
N MET A 64 6.87 -2.75 9.68
CA MET A 64 6.72 -1.36 9.25
C MET A 64 7.42 -0.40 10.25
N THR A 65 8.26 0.50 9.75
CA THR A 65 9.02 1.48 10.54
C THR A 65 8.90 2.89 9.99
N GLY A 66 9.32 3.90 10.76
CA GLY A 66 9.28 5.31 10.34
C GLY A 66 7.90 5.96 10.56
N LYS A 67 7.54 6.93 9.73
CA LYS A 67 6.22 7.60 9.75
C LYS A 67 5.25 6.82 8.87
N ILE A 68 4.13 6.39 9.44
CA ILE A 68 3.17 5.55 8.74
C ILE A 68 1.87 6.32 8.47
N GLY A 69 1.42 6.35 7.22
CA GLY A 69 0.12 6.92 6.84
C GLY A 69 -0.96 5.86 6.76
N ILE A 70 -2.07 6.05 7.47
CA ILE A 70 -3.30 5.24 7.32
C ILE A 70 -4.25 6.02 6.44
N LYS A 71 -4.36 5.61 5.17
CA LYS A 71 -5.28 6.23 4.22
C LYS A 71 -6.69 5.67 4.40
N LEU A 72 -7.66 6.56 4.59
CA LEU A 72 -9.07 6.22 4.72
C LEU A 72 -9.86 6.73 3.53
N HIS A 73 -10.86 5.95 3.12
CA HIS A 73 -11.90 6.39 2.18
C HIS A 73 -13.24 6.33 2.92
N SER A 74 -13.63 7.43 3.57
CA SER A 74 -14.82 7.48 4.42
C SER A 74 -16.14 7.34 3.66
N GLY A 75 -16.14 7.40 2.33
CA GLY A 75 -17.35 7.41 1.51
C GLY A 75 -17.81 8.84 1.19
N GLU A 76 -18.90 8.94 0.44
CA GLU A 76 -19.53 10.22 0.08
C GLU A 76 -20.56 10.65 1.13
N PRO A 77 -20.82 11.97 1.31
CA PRO A 77 -21.94 12.43 2.12
C PRO A 77 -23.25 11.76 1.67
N HIS A 78 -23.99 11.17 2.61
CA HIS A 78 -25.22 10.40 2.36
C HIS A 78 -25.05 9.11 1.54
N GLY A 79 -23.81 8.69 1.26
CA GLY A 79 -23.53 7.42 0.61
C GLY A 79 -23.80 6.22 1.54
N PRO A 80 -24.16 5.05 0.98
CA PRO A 80 -24.43 3.85 1.77
C PRO A 80 -23.17 3.24 2.40
N ASN A 81 -21.98 3.65 1.94
CA ASN A 81 -20.70 3.03 2.26
C ASN A 81 -19.83 3.91 3.18
N MET A 82 -20.43 4.48 4.23
CA MET A 82 -19.67 5.18 5.25
C MET A 82 -18.83 4.19 6.06
N LEU A 83 -17.53 4.42 6.16
CA LEU A 83 -16.66 3.55 6.96
C LEU A 83 -17.03 3.64 8.45
N PRO A 84 -17.30 2.50 9.13
CA PRO A 84 -17.54 2.50 10.56
C PRO A 84 -16.31 3.03 11.32
N ILE A 85 -16.52 4.03 12.18
CA ILE A 85 -15.48 4.69 12.97
C ILE A 85 -14.72 3.69 13.85
N GLU A 86 -15.42 2.67 14.37
CA GLU A 86 -14.87 1.65 15.26
C GLU A 86 -13.76 0.81 14.60
N LEU A 87 -13.78 0.65 13.27
CA LEU A 87 -12.70 -0.03 12.56
C LEU A 87 -11.37 0.74 12.68
N ILE A 88 -11.43 2.06 12.61
CA ILE A 88 -10.24 2.92 12.64
C ILE A 88 -9.73 3.10 14.07
N LYS A 89 -10.65 3.32 15.01
CA LYS A 89 -10.32 3.33 16.45
C LYS A 89 -9.68 2.01 16.90
N GLY A 90 -10.15 0.89 16.37
CA GLY A 90 -9.60 -0.44 16.66
C GLY A 90 -8.27 -0.74 15.95
N LEU A 91 -7.99 -0.15 14.79
CA LEU A 91 -6.76 -0.43 14.03
C LEU A 91 -5.60 0.51 14.41
N GLN A 92 -5.83 1.82 14.48
CA GLN A 92 -4.77 2.83 14.59
C GLN A 92 -3.79 2.57 15.76
N PRO A 93 -4.24 2.17 16.97
CA PRO A 93 -3.33 1.88 18.09
C PRO A 93 -2.32 0.75 17.82
N HIS A 94 -2.63 -0.14 16.87
CA HIS A 94 -1.78 -1.28 16.52
C HIS A 94 -0.78 -0.95 15.40
N VAL A 95 -0.86 0.26 14.81
CA VAL A 95 0.05 0.73 13.77
C VAL A 95 1.01 1.75 14.39
N PRO A 96 2.31 1.45 14.52
CA PRO A 96 3.26 2.30 15.21
C PRO A 96 3.43 3.65 14.48
N ASN A 97 3.60 4.73 15.24
CA ASN A 97 3.89 6.08 14.71
C ASN A 97 3.02 6.46 13.49
N SER A 98 1.71 6.18 13.60
CA SER A 98 0.77 6.29 12.50
C SER A 98 -0.04 7.58 12.52
N THR A 99 -0.34 8.09 11.34
CA THR A 99 -1.15 9.29 11.12
C THR A 99 -2.29 8.95 10.18
N ILE A 100 -3.51 9.36 10.53
CA ILE A 100 -4.65 9.25 9.60
C ILE A 100 -4.42 10.26 8.48
N VAL A 101 -4.43 9.76 7.25
CA VAL A 101 -4.34 10.58 6.03
C VAL A 101 -5.68 10.49 5.33
N GLU A 102 -6.46 11.56 5.42
CA GLU A 102 -7.68 11.70 4.63
C GLU A 102 -7.27 12.06 3.20
N CYS A 103 -7.81 11.33 2.23
CA CYS A 103 -7.61 11.64 0.82
C CYS A 103 -8.90 12.23 0.29
N ASN A 104 -8.96 13.55 0.41
CA ASN A 104 -9.97 14.43 -0.14
C ASN A 104 -10.38 14.01 -1.56
N VAL A 105 -11.61 13.54 -1.71
CA VAL A 105 -12.34 13.70 -2.96
C VAL A 105 -12.79 15.16 -2.97
N LEU A 106 -12.38 15.94 -3.98
CA LEU A 106 -12.78 17.34 -4.16
C LEU A 106 -14.31 17.46 -4.24
N TRP A 107 -14.95 17.57 -3.09
CA TRP A 107 -16.33 17.99 -2.93
C TRP A 107 -16.34 19.39 -2.33
N PRO A 108 -17.21 20.31 -2.78
CA PRO A 108 -17.47 21.55 -2.05
C PRO A 108 -18.14 21.19 -0.72
N ILE A 109 -17.32 20.94 0.31
CA ILE A 109 -17.79 20.69 1.67
C ILE A 109 -18.41 22.00 2.17
N LYS A 110 -19.74 22.09 2.21
CA LYS A 110 -20.39 22.99 3.17
C LYS A 110 -20.03 22.46 4.55
N ALA A 111 -19.50 23.32 5.42
CA ALA A 111 -19.02 22.95 6.75
C ALA A 111 -20.15 22.40 7.65
N THR A 112 -20.56 21.17 7.41
CA THR A 112 -21.39 20.39 8.31
C THR A 112 -20.50 19.88 9.45
N SER A 113 -21.12 19.67 10.61
CA SER A 113 -20.50 19.28 11.87
C SER A 113 -19.50 18.11 11.75
N PHE A 114 -19.76 17.17 10.84
CA PHE A 114 -18.93 15.98 10.60
C PHE A 114 -17.51 16.30 10.10
N GLY A 115 -17.35 17.24 9.17
CA GLY A 115 -16.03 17.65 8.66
C GLY A 115 -15.23 18.49 9.66
N ARG A 116 -15.91 19.18 10.58
CA ARG A 116 -15.28 19.94 11.66
C ARG A 116 -14.82 19.05 12.80
N GLU A 117 -15.54 17.98 13.11
CA GLU A 117 -15.13 17.04 14.15
C GLU A 117 -13.90 16.22 13.72
N PHE A 118 -13.87 15.75 12.46
CA PHE A 118 -12.70 15.06 11.92
C PHE A 118 -11.42 15.94 11.90
N ASN A 119 -11.53 17.22 11.52
CA ASN A 119 -10.39 18.15 11.55
C ASN A 119 -10.02 18.65 12.95
N ARG A 120 -10.93 18.60 13.93
CA ARG A 120 -10.69 19.12 15.29
C ARG A 120 -10.01 18.11 16.22
N PHE A 121 -10.01 16.82 15.87
CA PHE A 121 -9.34 15.79 16.64
C PHE A 121 -7.92 15.43 16.13
N TYR A 122 -7.47 16.00 15.00
CA TYR A 122 -6.26 15.54 14.30
C TYR A 122 -5.42 16.67 13.66
N ILE A 123 -5.31 17.83 14.33
CA ILE A 123 -4.17 18.76 14.19
C ILE A 123 -3.68 19.11 15.59
#